data_AF-A0A965ITV7-F1
#
_entry.id   AF-A0A965ITV7-F1
#
_cell.length_a   1.000
_cell.length_b   1.000
_cell.length_c   1.000
_cell.angle_alpha   90.00
_cell.angle_beta   90.00
_cell.angle_gamma   90.00
#
_symmetry.space_group_name_H-M   'P 1'
#
loop_
_entity.id
_entity.type
_entity.pdbx_description
1 polymer ?
#
loop_
_entity_poly.entity_id
_entity_poly.type
_entity_poly.pdbx_seq_one_letter_code
_entity_poly.pdbx_strand_id
1 'polypeptide(L)'
;MEKFLETLEAVCLAYGKPYSEALAWVYMRCAKGDELRAVETLNALAFELGRLPSPAEIMNKMHPERSVNITDRQTASLVAQNIINAVGRLGANAKPDQIKAMIGEVGWEVVKNQWVNICSNMQASDEKIWFAQFRDQAEALLTRAKANKLNELPTFSKANEIINQLAESKKLGR
;
A
#
# COMPACT_ATOMS: atom_id res chain seq x y z
N MET A 1 -15.20 -23.36 -15.70
CA MET A 1 -15.79 -22.36 -14.79
C MET A 1 -16.54 -23.06 -13.66
N GLU A 2 -17.47 -23.93 -14.03
CA GLU A 2 -18.29 -24.77 -13.15
C GLU A 2 -17.47 -25.51 -12.07
N LYS A 3 -16.39 -26.19 -12.47
CA LYS A 3 -15.51 -26.95 -11.55
C LYS A 3 -14.87 -26.11 -10.44
N PHE A 4 -14.58 -24.83 -10.69
CA PHE A 4 -14.02 -23.94 -9.67
C PHE A 4 -15.08 -23.52 -8.65
N LEU A 5 -16.29 -23.26 -9.11
CA LEU A 5 -17.42 -22.91 -8.26
C LEU A 5 -17.84 -24.10 -7.38
N GLU A 6 -17.91 -25.31 -7.95
CA GLU A 6 -18.15 -26.54 -7.20
C GLU A 6 -17.10 -26.77 -6.11
N THR A 7 -15.83 -26.54 -6.44
CA THR A 7 -14.74 -26.66 -5.46
C THR A 7 -14.88 -25.60 -4.37
N LEU A 8 -15.19 -24.36 -4.73
CA LEU A 8 -15.39 -23.27 -3.78
C LEU A 8 -16.55 -23.56 -2.82
N GLU A 9 -17.67 -24.08 -3.34
CA GLU A 9 -18.81 -24.50 -2.53
C GLU A 9 -18.43 -25.63 -1.57
N ALA A 10 -17.72 -26.65 -2.05
CA ALA A 10 -17.25 -27.76 -1.21
C ALA A 10 -16.30 -27.30 -0.09
N VAL A 11 -15.37 -26.38 -0.39
CA VAL A 11 -14.47 -25.80 0.62
C VAL A 11 -15.25 -24.92 1.60
N CYS A 12 -16.23 -24.14 1.14
CA CYS A 12 -17.09 -23.36 2.03
C CYS A 12 -17.85 -24.27 3.00
N LEU A 13 -18.42 -25.37 2.50
CA LEU A 13 -19.10 -26.37 3.31
C LEU A 13 -18.16 -27.00 4.35
N ALA A 14 -16.96 -27.42 3.93
CA ALA A 14 -15.98 -28.08 4.79
C ALA A 14 -15.51 -27.19 5.96
N TYR A 15 -15.44 -25.87 5.74
CA TYR A 15 -15.00 -24.91 6.76
C TYR A 15 -16.15 -24.08 7.37
N GLY A 16 -17.40 -24.52 7.19
CA GLY A 16 -18.58 -23.88 7.80
C GLY A 16 -18.79 -22.42 7.38
N LYS A 17 -18.42 -22.06 6.14
CA LYS A 17 -18.60 -20.71 5.59
C LYS A 17 -19.83 -20.68 4.66
N PRO A 18 -20.64 -19.62 4.71
CA PRO A 18 -21.79 -19.50 3.81
C PRO A 18 -21.31 -19.28 2.38
N TYR A 19 -21.73 -20.16 1.49
CA TYR A 19 -21.57 -19.96 0.05
C TYR A 19 -22.64 -18.95 -0.44
N SER A 20 -22.25 -18.05 -1.33
CA SER A 20 -23.17 -17.09 -1.97
C SER A 20 -22.66 -16.72 -3.35
N GLU A 21 -23.55 -16.28 -4.24
CA GLU A 21 -23.16 -15.82 -5.57
C GLU A 21 -22.20 -14.63 -5.52
N ALA A 22 -22.39 -13.71 -4.57
CA ALA A 22 -21.47 -12.58 -4.37
C ALA A 22 -20.06 -13.04 -4.02
N LEU A 23 -19.93 -14.09 -3.17
CA LEU A 23 -18.65 -14.70 -2.85
C LEU A 23 -18.03 -15.38 -4.08
N ALA A 24 -18.83 -16.15 -4.81
CA ALA A 24 -18.41 -16.81 -6.04
C ALA A 24 -17.81 -15.81 -7.04
N TRP A 25 -18.47 -14.66 -7.25
CA TRP A 25 -17.97 -13.60 -8.13
C TRP A 25 -16.60 -13.05 -7.70
N VAL A 26 -16.39 -12.86 -6.39
CA VAL A 26 -15.11 -12.38 -5.85
C VAL A 26 -13.99 -13.39 -6.11
N TYR A 27 -14.25 -14.68 -5.91
CA TYR A 27 -13.27 -15.75 -6.11
C TYR A 27 -13.03 -16.04 -7.60
N MET A 28 -14.05 -15.93 -8.44
CA MET A 28 -13.93 -16.09 -9.89
C MET A 28 -12.94 -15.10 -10.53
N ARG A 29 -12.81 -13.89 -9.96
CA ARG A 29 -11.79 -12.92 -10.40
C ARG A 29 -10.36 -13.41 -10.17
N CYS A 30 -10.17 -14.38 -9.26
CA CYS A 30 -8.86 -14.97 -8.98
C CYS A 30 -8.41 -15.93 -10.09
N ALA A 31 -9.36 -16.61 -10.73
CA ALA A 31 -9.05 -17.65 -11.70
C ALA A 31 -8.47 -17.12 -13.03
N LYS A 32 -8.79 -15.88 -13.46
CA LYS A 32 -8.28 -15.20 -14.68
C LYS A 32 -8.01 -16.10 -15.91
N GLY A 33 -8.89 -17.07 -16.17
CA GLY A 33 -8.78 -17.98 -17.33
C GLY A 33 -7.94 -19.24 -17.10
N ASP A 34 -7.37 -19.45 -15.92
CA ASP A 34 -6.67 -20.67 -15.50
C ASP A 34 -7.39 -21.31 -14.31
N GLU A 35 -8.55 -21.90 -14.61
CA GLU A 35 -9.49 -22.43 -13.63
C GLU A 35 -8.97 -23.70 -12.95
N LEU A 36 -8.20 -24.50 -13.67
CA LEU A 36 -7.63 -25.74 -13.15
C LEU A 36 -6.60 -25.41 -12.05
N ARG A 37 -5.69 -24.47 -12.33
CA ARG A 37 -4.72 -24.00 -11.35
C ARG A 37 -5.39 -23.30 -10.17
N ALA A 38 -6.50 -22.59 -10.41
CA ALA A 38 -7.28 -21.95 -9.35
C ALA A 38 -7.89 -22.98 -8.37
N VAL A 39 -8.42 -24.09 -8.88
CA VAL A 39 -8.94 -25.21 -8.09
C VAL A 39 -7.83 -25.84 -7.24
N GLU A 40 -6.69 -26.16 -7.85
CA GLU A 40 -5.54 -26.74 -7.16
C GLU A 40 -5.02 -25.81 -6.05
N THR A 41 -4.93 -24.51 -6.37
CA THR A 41 -4.47 -23.48 -5.42
C THR A 41 -5.43 -23.31 -4.26
N LEU A 42 -6.74 -23.25 -4.53
CA LEU A 42 -7.78 -23.13 -3.51
C LEU A 42 -7.73 -24.32 -2.54
N ASN A 43 -7.69 -25.55 -3.05
CA ASN A 43 -7.63 -26.75 -2.22
C ASN A 43 -6.34 -26.83 -1.41
N ALA A 44 -5.19 -26.57 -2.03
CA ALA A 44 -3.89 -26.59 -1.35
C ALA A 44 -3.83 -25.56 -0.22
N LEU A 45 -4.25 -24.31 -0.48
CA LEU A 45 -4.26 -23.26 0.54
C LEU A 45 -5.29 -23.52 1.64
N ALA A 46 -6.45 -24.05 1.29
CA ALA A 46 -7.46 -24.38 2.29
C ALA A 46 -6.97 -25.46 3.25
N PHE A 47 -6.31 -26.49 2.73
CA PHE A 47 -5.68 -27.54 3.53
C PHE A 47 -4.53 -26.99 4.38
N GLU A 48 -3.64 -26.17 3.81
CA GLU A 48 -2.49 -25.58 4.50
C GLU A 48 -2.92 -24.65 5.65
N LEU A 49 -3.96 -23.85 5.46
CA LEU A 49 -4.42 -22.86 6.44
C LEU A 49 -5.45 -23.40 7.43
N GLY A 50 -6.05 -24.56 7.16
CA GLY A 50 -7.18 -25.09 7.95
C GLY A 50 -8.41 -24.17 7.94
N ARG A 51 -8.54 -23.31 6.91
CA ARG A 51 -9.67 -22.38 6.72
C ARG A 51 -9.85 -22.06 5.24
N LEU A 52 -11.01 -21.51 4.89
CA LEU A 52 -11.23 -20.90 3.57
C LEU A 52 -10.16 -19.80 3.34
N PRO A 53 -9.30 -19.93 2.31
CA PRO A 53 -8.32 -18.90 1.97
C PRO A 53 -9.02 -17.70 1.35
N SER A 54 -8.52 -16.50 1.63
CA SER A 54 -9.02 -15.26 1.05
C SER A 54 -8.67 -15.15 -0.44
N PRO A 55 -9.43 -14.36 -1.21
CA PRO A 55 -9.13 -14.09 -2.63
C PRO A 55 -7.68 -13.58 -2.85
N ALA A 56 -7.17 -12.77 -1.93
CA ALA A 56 -5.81 -12.25 -2.00
C ALA A 56 -4.75 -13.36 -1.84
N GLU A 57 -4.96 -14.31 -0.94
CA GLU A 57 -4.06 -15.46 -0.73
C GLU A 57 -4.00 -16.35 -1.97
N ILE A 58 -5.17 -16.63 -2.58
CA ILE A 58 -5.27 -17.39 -3.83
C ILE A 58 -4.55 -16.63 -4.95
N MET A 59 -4.84 -15.35 -5.12
CA MET A 59 -4.19 -14.50 -6.12
C MET A 59 -2.67 -14.44 -5.96
N ASN A 60 -2.16 -14.35 -4.74
CA ASN A 60 -0.73 -14.30 -4.48
C ASN A 60 -0.03 -15.62 -4.83
N LYS A 61 -0.70 -16.76 -4.62
CA LYS A 61 -0.16 -18.08 -4.95
C LYS A 61 -0.29 -18.41 -6.45
N MET A 62 -1.38 -17.99 -7.09
CA MET A 62 -1.60 -18.16 -8.53
C MET A 62 -0.71 -17.23 -9.37
N HIS A 63 -0.51 -16.01 -8.88
CA HIS A 63 0.27 -14.97 -9.54
C HIS A 63 1.35 -14.43 -8.60
N PRO A 64 2.35 -15.25 -8.23
CA PRO A 64 3.43 -14.80 -7.36
C PRO A 64 4.14 -13.57 -7.93
N GLU A 65 4.24 -13.45 -9.26
CA GLU A 65 4.77 -12.28 -9.98
C GLU A 65 3.98 -10.98 -9.72
N ARG A 66 2.69 -11.08 -9.37
CA ARG A 66 1.88 -9.94 -8.93
C ARG A 66 1.98 -9.70 -7.42
N SER A 67 2.14 -10.75 -6.62
CA SER A 67 2.38 -10.62 -5.17
C SER A 67 3.72 -9.93 -4.85
N VAL A 68 4.70 -10.05 -5.77
CA VAL A 68 5.99 -9.34 -5.73
C VAL A 68 5.86 -7.84 -6.04
N ASN A 69 4.68 -7.37 -6.46
CA ASN A 69 4.47 -5.98 -6.86
C ASN A 69 3.21 -5.35 -6.24
N ILE A 70 3.05 -5.42 -4.90
CA ILE A 70 2.58 -4.18 -4.25
C ILE A 70 3.71 -3.19 -4.45
N THR A 71 3.63 -2.42 -5.54
CA THR A 71 4.62 -1.39 -5.81
C THR A 71 4.66 -0.44 -4.62
N ASP A 72 5.82 0.15 -4.33
CA ASP A 72 5.92 1.16 -3.27
C ASP A 72 4.85 2.24 -3.44
N ARG A 73 4.47 2.52 -4.68
CA ARG A 73 3.36 3.39 -5.07
C ARG A 73 1.98 2.93 -4.58
N GLN A 74 1.65 1.64 -4.62
CA GLN A 74 0.37 1.12 -4.11
C GLN A 74 0.31 1.20 -2.58
N THR A 75 1.38 0.81 -1.89
CA THR A 75 1.51 0.97 -0.43
C THR A 75 1.44 2.44 -0.05
N ALA A 76 2.14 3.31 -0.77
CA ALA A 76 2.11 4.76 -0.56
C ALA A 76 0.71 5.35 -0.77
N SER A 77 -0.06 4.82 -1.72
CA SER A 77 -1.44 5.26 -1.96
C SER A 77 -2.36 4.90 -0.79
N LEU A 78 -2.17 3.72 -0.19
CA LEU A 78 -2.89 3.32 1.03
C LEU A 78 -2.52 4.20 2.22
N VAL A 79 -1.24 4.52 2.39
CA VAL A 79 -0.76 5.43 3.43
C VAL A 79 -1.39 6.82 3.27
N ALA A 80 -1.38 7.36 2.05
CA ALA A 80 -1.99 8.66 1.75
C ALA A 80 -3.49 8.69 2.07
N GLN A 81 -4.24 7.63 1.71
CA GLN A 81 -5.65 7.52 2.03
C GLN A 81 -5.89 7.48 3.55
N ASN A 82 -5.05 6.74 4.29
CA ASN A 82 -5.16 6.66 5.74
C ASN A 82 -4.89 8.01 6.41
N ILE A 83 -3.93 8.79 5.89
CA ILE A 83 -3.66 10.15 6.37
C ILE A 83 -4.89 11.05 6.20
N ILE A 84 -5.48 11.09 5.00
CA ILE A 84 -6.67 11.90 4.73
C ILE A 84 -7.83 11.50 5.64
N ASN A 85 -8.07 10.19 5.78
CA ASN A 85 -9.09 9.66 6.67
C ASN A 85 -8.83 10.05 8.14
N ALA A 86 -7.57 10.01 8.58
CA ALA A 86 -7.19 10.39 9.94
C ALA A 86 -7.36 11.88 10.20
N VAL A 87 -7.04 12.75 9.22
CA VAL A 87 -7.26 14.19 9.31
C VAL A 87 -8.75 14.48 9.53
N GLY A 88 -9.63 13.84 8.75
CA GLY A 88 -11.08 14.03 8.88
C GLY A 88 -11.68 13.48 10.18
N ARG A 89 -11.06 12.47 10.81
CA ARG A 89 -11.58 11.83 12.04
C ARG A 89 -11.00 12.37 13.34
N LEU A 90 -9.70 12.68 13.36
CA LEU A 90 -8.97 13.01 14.58
C LEU A 90 -8.75 14.51 14.75
N GLY A 91 -8.55 15.25 13.65
CA GLY A 91 -8.30 16.68 13.67
C GLY A 91 -6.97 17.09 14.33
N ALA A 92 -6.80 18.42 14.53
CA ALA A 92 -5.52 19.02 14.90
C ALA A 92 -5.04 18.68 16.33
N ASN A 93 -5.94 18.33 17.25
CA ASN A 93 -5.64 18.14 18.68
C ASN A 93 -5.38 16.66 19.06
N ALA A 94 -5.29 15.78 18.07
CA ALA A 94 -5.09 14.36 18.30
C ALA A 94 -3.71 14.04 18.87
N LYS A 95 -3.64 13.04 19.76
CA LYS A 95 -2.36 12.62 20.34
C LYS A 95 -1.52 11.87 19.29
N PRO A 96 -0.18 12.05 19.26
CA PRO A 96 0.70 11.35 18.32
C PRO A 96 0.47 9.84 18.23
N ASP A 97 0.27 9.17 19.37
CA ASP A 97 0.03 7.73 19.41
C ASP A 97 -1.26 7.31 18.70
N GLN A 98 -2.32 8.14 18.80
CA GLN A 98 -3.60 7.88 18.14
C GLN A 98 -3.49 8.07 16.63
N ILE A 99 -2.75 9.10 16.21
CA ILE A 99 -2.50 9.37 14.79
C ILE A 99 -1.70 8.20 14.21
N LYS A 100 -0.57 7.85 14.85
CA LYS A 100 0.33 6.77 14.44
C LYS A 100 -0.37 5.40 14.42
N ALA A 101 -1.25 5.11 15.37
CA ALA A 101 -2.04 3.88 15.35
C ALA A 101 -2.97 3.79 14.12
N MET A 102 -3.47 4.91 13.62
CA MET A 102 -4.40 4.96 12.50
C MET A 102 -3.70 4.97 11.13
N ILE A 103 -2.55 5.64 11.01
CA ILE A 103 -1.86 5.85 9.72
C ILE A 103 -0.58 5.01 9.56
N GLY A 104 -0.13 4.35 10.64
CA GLY A 104 1.10 3.56 10.69
C GLY A 104 2.37 4.40 10.79
N GLU A 105 3.52 3.71 10.93
CA GLU A 105 4.83 4.35 11.11
C GLU A 105 5.22 5.25 9.92
N VAL A 106 5.08 4.73 8.70
CA VAL A 106 5.43 5.48 7.48
C VAL A 106 4.53 6.70 7.33
N GLY A 107 3.22 6.55 7.57
CA GLY A 107 2.29 7.67 7.54
C GLY A 107 2.61 8.72 8.60
N TRP A 108 3.01 8.29 9.80
CA TRP A 108 3.44 9.20 10.86
C TRP A 108 4.68 10.01 10.45
N GLU A 109 5.69 9.36 9.87
CA GLU A 109 6.89 10.03 9.38
C GLU A 109 6.60 11.09 8.31
N VAL A 110 5.58 10.86 7.47
CA VAL A 110 5.11 11.85 6.48
C VAL A 110 4.57 13.11 7.17
N VAL A 111 3.78 12.96 8.24
CA VAL A 111 2.96 14.08 8.79
C VAL A 111 3.45 14.65 10.12
N LYS A 112 4.39 13.99 10.82
CA LYS A 112 4.74 14.31 12.22
C LYS A 112 5.07 15.78 12.49
N ASN A 113 5.71 16.46 11.53
CA ASN A 113 6.13 17.86 11.66
C ASN A 113 5.11 18.86 11.10
N GLN A 114 4.04 18.38 10.47
CA GLN A 114 3.07 19.22 9.75
C GLN A 114 1.61 18.92 10.09
N TRP A 115 1.33 17.98 11.01
CA TRP A 115 -0.03 17.53 11.32
C TRP A 115 -1.02 18.67 11.57
N VAL A 116 -0.69 19.59 12.49
CA VAL A 116 -1.56 20.73 12.85
C VAL A 116 -1.83 21.63 11.63
N ASN A 117 -0.81 21.86 10.81
CA ASN A 117 -0.91 22.66 9.59
C ASN A 117 -1.82 21.97 8.56
N ILE A 118 -1.62 20.67 8.32
CA ILE A 118 -2.44 19.85 7.44
C ILE A 118 -3.91 19.90 7.88
N CYS A 119 -4.20 19.66 9.16
CA CYS A 119 -5.56 19.70 9.67
C CYS A 119 -6.24 21.07 9.54
N SER A 120 -5.46 22.15 9.55
CA SER A 120 -6.00 23.52 9.47
C SER A 120 -6.24 23.97 8.02
N ASN A 121 -5.49 23.43 7.06
CA ASN A 121 -5.47 23.91 5.68
C ASN A 121 -6.02 22.91 4.65
N MET A 122 -6.24 21.66 5.03
CA MET A 122 -6.80 20.67 4.11
C MET A 122 -8.29 20.93 3.86
N GLN A 123 -8.60 21.47 2.67
CA GLN A 123 -9.96 21.64 2.19
C GLN A 123 -10.37 20.47 1.29
N ALA A 124 -11.67 20.19 1.21
CA ALA A 124 -12.22 19.11 0.39
C ALA A 124 -11.90 19.29 -1.11
N SER A 125 -11.77 20.54 -1.59
CA SER A 125 -11.36 20.84 -2.97
C SER A 125 -9.94 20.39 -3.29
N ASP A 126 -9.06 20.32 -2.28
CA ASP A 126 -7.63 20.09 -2.43
C ASP A 126 -7.22 18.66 -2.08
N GLU A 127 -8.19 17.81 -1.73
CA GLU A 127 -7.96 16.44 -1.27
C GLU A 127 -7.09 15.64 -2.25
N LYS A 128 -7.28 15.82 -3.57
CA LYS A 128 -6.48 15.16 -4.61
C LYS A 128 -5.03 15.62 -4.62
N ILE A 129 -4.78 16.90 -4.32
CA ILE A 129 -3.42 17.48 -4.27
C ILE A 129 -2.71 16.93 -3.04
N TRP A 130 -3.37 16.99 -1.89
CA TRP A 130 -2.86 16.42 -0.63
C TRP A 130 -2.59 14.91 -0.76
N PHE A 131 -3.50 14.16 -1.37
CA PHE A 131 -3.32 12.74 -1.64
C PHE A 131 -2.05 12.48 -2.46
N ALA A 132 -1.85 13.22 -3.56
CA ALA A 132 -0.67 13.06 -4.39
C ALA A 132 0.62 13.37 -3.61
N GLN A 133 0.63 14.46 -2.83
CA GLN A 133 1.77 14.86 -2.01
C GLN A 133 2.11 13.80 -0.95
N PHE A 134 1.12 13.30 -0.21
CA PHE A 134 1.33 12.27 0.80
C PHE A 134 1.79 10.95 0.20
N ARG A 135 1.24 10.57 -0.95
CA ARG A 135 1.67 9.37 -1.67
C ARG A 135 3.14 9.50 -2.07
N ASP A 136 3.53 10.60 -2.71
CA ASP A 136 4.89 10.75 -3.21
C ASP A 136 5.92 10.80 -2.06
N GLN A 137 5.56 11.41 -0.92
CA GLN A 137 6.38 11.38 0.30
C GLN A 137 6.46 9.98 0.92
N ALA A 138 5.35 9.25 0.99
CA ALA A 138 5.33 7.88 1.49
C ALA A 138 6.13 6.93 0.60
N GLU A 139 6.05 7.07 -0.73
CA GLU A 139 6.83 6.29 -1.69
C GLU A 139 8.33 6.51 -1.51
N ALA A 140 8.76 7.76 -1.32
CA ALA A 140 10.15 8.08 -1.02
C ALA A 140 10.63 7.46 0.30
N LEU A 141 9.82 7.48 1.35
CA LEU A 141 10.14 6.88 2.64
C LEU A 141 10.20 5.35 2.57
N LEU A 142 9.28 4.71 1.86
CA LEU A 142 9.28 3.27 1.63
C LEU A 142 10.54 2.83 0.86
N THR A 143 10.93 3.59 -0.15
CA THR A 143 12.16 3.36 -0.91
C THR A 143 13.40 3.46 0.00
N ARG A 144 13.44 4.45 0.89
CA ARG A 144 14.54 4.62 1.88
C ARG A 144 14.55 3.55 2.95
N ALA A 145 13.38 3.10 3.41
CA ALA A 145 13.25 2.02 4.38
C ALA A 145 13.81 0.71 3.81
N LYS A 146 13.49 0.39 2.56
CA LYS A 146 14.06 -0.78 1.85
C LYS A 146 15.58 -0.72 1.70
N ALA A 147 16.15 0.49 1.65
CA ALA A 147 17.60 0.69 1.60
C ALA A 147 18.27 0.63 2.99
N ASN A 148 17.54 0.37 4.09
CA ASN A 148 18.00 0.50 5.48
C ASN A 148 18.51 1.91 5.85
N LYS A 149 18.08 2.95 5.12
CA LYS A 149 18.53 4.35 5.30
C LYS A 149 17.48 5.26 5.93
N LEU A 150 16.53 4.69 6.66
CA LEU A 150 15.42 5.45 7.26
C LEU A 150 15.92 6.49 8.27
N ASN A 151 16.99 6.18 9.00
CA ASN A 151 17.60 7.04 10.03
C ASN A 151 18.81 7.85 9.53
N GLU A 152 19.24 7.67 8.28
CA GLU A 152 20.35 8.46 7.74
C GLU A 152 19.84 9.85 7.33
N LEU A 153 20.47 10.92 7.83
CA LEU A 153 20.25 12.26 7.31
C LEU A 153 20.54 12.25 5.79
N PRO A 154 19.73 12.90 4.95
CA PRO A 154 20.05 13.03 3.53
C PRO A 154 21.44 13.66 3.41
N THR A 155 22.40 12.88 2.91
CA THR A 155 23.78 13.36 2.76
C THR A 155 23.79 14.32 1.56
N PHE A 156 23.78 15.62 1.84
CA PHE A 156 23.92 16.67 0.81
C PHE A 156 25.32 16.73 0.16
N SER A 157 26.12 15.66 0.25
CA SER A 157 27.51 15.69 -0.22
C SER A 157 27.62 15.99 -1.72
N LYS A 158 26.65 15.56 -2.53
CA LYS A 158 26.61 15.84 -3.98
C LYS A 158 26.01 17.20 -4.35
N ALA A 159 25.27 17.86 -3.45
CA ALA A 159 24.69 19.17 -3.75
C ALA A 159 25.78 20.25 -3.82
N ASN A 160 26.79 20.18 -2.95
CA ASN A 160 27.92 21.12 -2.97
C ASN A 160 28.82 20.93 -4.20
N GLU A 161 28.99 19.70 -4.69
CA GLU A 161 29.73 19.44 -5.94
C GLU A 161 29.01 20.06 -7.15
N ILE A 162 27.69 19.92 -7.23
CA ILE A 162 26.88 20.50 -8.31
C ILE A 162 26.88 22.03 -8.23
N ILE A 163 26.78 22.62 -7.04
CA ILE A 163 26.84 24.08 -6.84
C ILE A 163 28.22 24.62 -7.24
N ASN A 164 29.30 23.93 -6.89
CA ASN A 164 30.66 24.31 -7.28
C ASN A 164 30.88 24.19 -8.80
N GLN A 165 30.39 23.12 -9.44
CA GLN A 165 30.48 22.96 -10.91
C GLN A 165 29.69 24.04 -11.68
N LEU A 166 28.53 24.45 -11.15
CA LEU A 166 27.73 25.55 -11.72
C LEU A 166 28.39 26.92 -11.51
N ALA A 167 29.08 27.12 -10.38
CA ALA A 167 29.85 28.33 -10.12
C ALA A 167 31.10 28.44 -11.00
N GLU A 168 31.76 27.33 -11.30
CA GLU A 168 32.93 27.28 -12.20
C GLU A 168 32.55 27.49 -13.67
N SER A 169 31.43 26.91 -14.10
CA SER A 169 30.91 27.11 -15.47
C SER A 169 30.48 28.56 -15.76
N LYS A 170 30.08 29.33 -14.73
CA LYS A 170 29.81 30.77 -14.87
C LYS A 170 31.06 31.65 -14.95
N LYS A 171 32.23 31.16 -14.51
CA LYS A 171 33.51 31.91 -14.60
C LYS A 171 34.20 31.77 -15.95
N LEU A 172 33.95 30.70 -16.71
CA LEU A 172 34.50 30.50 -18.06
C LEU A 172 33.71 31.20 -19.18
N GLY A 173 32.56 31.80 -18.87
CA GLY A 173 31.69 32.49 -19.82
C GLY A 173 31.82 34.02 -19.83
N ARG A 174 32.94 34.59 -19.40
CA ARG A 174 33.25 36.03 -19.49
C ARG A 174 34.56 36.27 -20.21
#